data_AF-A0A817EU22-F1
#
_entry.id   AF-A0A817EU22-F1
#
_cell.length_a   1.000
_cell.length_b   1.000
_cell.length_c   1.000
_cell.angle_alpha   90.00
_cell.angle_beta   90.00
_cell.angle_gamma   90.00
#
_symmetry.space_group_name_H-M   'P 1'
#
loop_
_entity.id
_entity.type
_entity.pdbx_description
1 polymer ?
#
loop_
_entity_poly.entity_id
_entity_poly.type
_entity_poly.pdbx_seq_one_letter_code
_entity_poly.pdbx_strand_id
1 'polypeptide(L)'
;MFLSVWLSLLLLIVIVPCKFDYSAYCSNGRPAFSIFNVSTFTFSARCSTPGRSCYNKKGKCSKEYLCCPYTLKMSSKPQLYDRATNIKFTRIGDDYKNAYRLFEINLLSNNSILYDSYQRWFFFQQTLRDLFEMPNARFWYPIMNCMQNHGIVYVFIPLNATSVTANISAMTILTRQTNSFNNLYICYMATRKEYRRQGLGTHLLQQIVRRALDERQNGIKYISLHVNTLNTIALEFYEKCGWRCYEYLPKYLDPEPHHATNHAHALILNLDNVKNVTSLCRDPDAVDIKQSDNKQSMEICHRVPTEL
;
A
#
# COMPACT_ATOMS: atom_id res chain seq x y z
N MET A 1 30.73 -10.09 56.85
CA MET A 1 30.26 -8.75 56.44
C MET A 1 28.95 -8.95 55.69
N PHE A 2 27.93 -8.24 56.13
CA PHE A 2 26.51 -8.55 56.10
C PHE A 2 25.80 -8.45 54.73
N LEU A 3 24.87 -9.40 54.51
CA LEU A 3 23.48 -9.27 54.03
C LEU A 3 23.22 -8.53 52.69
N SER A 4 22.62 -9.17 51.67
CA SER A 4 21.17 -9.39 51.48
C SER A 4 20.34 -8.11 51.60
N VAL A 5 19.42 -7.86 50.66
CA VAL A 5 18.00 -7.53 50.93
C VAL A 5 17.24 -7.31 49.61
N TRP A 6 16.13 -8.04 49.53
CA TRP A 6 14.98 -7.89 48.64
C TRP A 6 14.22 -6.57 48.83
N LEU A 7 13.46 -6.11 47.84
CA LEU A 7 12.08 -5.56 47.93
C LEU A 7 11.75 -4.99 46.52
N SER A 8 10.82 -5.50 45.70
CA SER A 8 9.36 -5.63 45.88
C SER A 8 8.72 -4.39 46.49
N LEU A 9 8.03 -3.54 45.71
CA LEU A 9 6.57 -3.34 45.82
C LEU A 9 6.02 -2.21 44.92
N LEU A 10 4.90 -2.58 44.28
CA LEU A 10 3.63 -1.85 44.12
C LEU A 10 3.55 -0.43 43.52
N LEU A 11 2.79 -0.41 42.42
CA LEU A 11 1.60 0.43 42.17
C LEU A 11 1.38 1.61 43.13
N LEU A 12 1.33 2.81 42.55
CA LEU A 12 0.37 3.82 42.99
C LEU A 12 -0.28 4.48 41.77
N ILE A 13 -1.52 4.06 41.54
CA ILE A 13 -2.51 4.73 40.70
C ILE A 13 -2.85 6.04 41.41
N VAL A 14 -2.59 7.17 40.76
CA VAL A 14 -3.24 8.43 41.10
C VAL A 14 -4.07 8.84 39.88
N ILE A 15 -5.38 8.62 39.99
CA ILE A 15 -6.39 9.24 39.14
C ILE A 15 -6.80 10.53 39.84
N VAL A 16 -6.56 11.68 39.20
CA VAL A 16 -7.27 12.93 39.48
C VAL A 16 -7.72 13.53 38.14
N PRO A 17 -8.97 14.00 38.01
CA PRO A 17 -9.61 14.26 36.73
C PRO A 17 -9.46 15.71 36.22
N CYS A 18 -9.62 15.84 34.90
CA CYS A 18 -10.13 16.98 34.13
C CYS A 18 -9.50 18.38 34.30
N LYS A 19 -8.94 18.90 33.21
CA LYS A 19 -9.53 20.05 32.48
C LYS A 19 -8.85 20.24 31.12
N PHE A 20 -9.68 20.35 30.08
CA PHE A 20 -9.30 20.85 28.77
C PHE A 20 -9.03 22.36 28.88
N ASP A 21 -7.89 22.81 28.37
CA ASP A 21 -7.76 24.17 27.84
C ASP A 21 -6.70 24.22 26.72
N TYR A 22 -6.97 25.07 25.73
CA TYR A 22 -6.24 25.21 24.48
C TYR A 22 -4.88 25.92 24.66
N SER A 23 -3.97 25.63 23.73
CA SER A 23 -2.72 26.35 23.39
C SER A 23 -1.48 26.17 24.29
N ALA A 24 -0.45 25.50 23.75
CA ALA A 24 0.95 25.79 24.05
C ALA A 24 1.85 25.22 22.94
N TYR A 25 2.69 26.09 22.37
CA TYR A 25 3.84 25.69 21.57
C TYR A 25 4.88 25.01 22.46
N CYS A 26 5.48 23.92 21.98
CA CYS A 26 6.74 23.42 22.51
C CYS A 26 7.80 23.42 21.42
N SER A 27 8.69 24.41 21.51
CA SER A 27 10.07 24.32 21.05
C SER A 27 10.81 23.30 21.92
N ASN A 28 11.35 22.25 21.30
CA ASN A 28 12.67 21.67 21.58
C ASN A 28 12.81 20.35 20.82
N GLY A 29 13.74 20.35 19.85
CA GLY A 29 14.02 19.23 18.97
C GLY A 29 14.60 18.04 19.72
N ARG A 30 13.83 16.95 19.77
CA ARG A 30 14.27 15.55 19.67
C ARG A 30 13.15 14.76 18.97
N PRO A 31 13.46 13.75 18.12
CA PRO A 31 12.43 12.98 17.45
C PRO A 31 11.69 12.11 18.48
N ALA A 32 10.47 12.51 18.81
CA ALA A 32 9.52 11.69 19.56
C ALA A 32 8.66 10.91 18.57
N PHE A 33 8.76 9.58 18.58
CA PHE A 33 7.76 8.72 17.97
C PHE A 33 6.48 8.81 18.80
N SER A 34 5.43 9.40 18.24
CA SER A 34 4.09 9.32 18.81
C SER A 34 3.36 8.15 18.18
N ILE A 35 3.36 6.99 18.84
CA ILE A 35 2.42 5.91 18.54
C ILE A 35 1.08 6.31 19.18
N PHE A 36 0.15 6.84 18.38
CA PHE A 36 -1.23 6.98 18.84
C PHE A 36 -1.91 5.62 18.72
N ASN A 37 -1.94 4.87 19.82
CA ASN A 37 -2.82 3.72 19.96
C ASN A 37 -4.18 4.28 20.40
N VAL A 38 -5.07 4.58 19.44
CA VAL A 38 -6.45 4.97 19.77
C VAL A 38 -7.18 3.70 20.19
N SER A 39 -7.17 3.40 21.48
CA SER A 39 -8.03 2.36 22.04
C SER A 39 -9.49 2.81 21.94
N THR A 40 -10.31 1.93 21.39
CA THR A 40 -11.74 2.06 21.18
C THR A 40 -12.47 2.42 22.48
N PHE A 41 -13.17 3.55 22.52
CA PHE A 41 -14.17 3.82 23.56
C PHE A 41 -15.55 3.43 23.02
N THR A 42 -16.17 2.42 23.62
CA THR A 42 -17.57 2.09 23.38
C THR A 42 -18.44 3.02 24.22
N PHE A 43 -19.01 4.07 23.62
CA PHE A 43 -20.08 4.81 24.27
C PHE A 43 -21.41 4.08 24.05
N SER A 44 -21.86 3.34 25.07
CA SER A 44 -23.24 2.92 25.20
C SER A 44 -24.04 4.10 25.78
N ALA A 45 -24.71 4.88 24.94
CA ALA A 45 -25.75 5.78 25.43
C ALA A 45 -26.98 4.95 25.84
N ARG A 46 -27.09 4.60 27.12
CA ARG A 46 -28.39 4.23 27.70
C ARG A 46 -29.15 5.51 27.99
N CYS A 47 -30.20 5.79 27.23
CA CYS A 47 -31.22 6.75 27.65
C CYS A 47 -31.99 6.14 28.82
N SER A 48 -31.54 6.39 30.05
CA SER A 48 -32.29 6.12 31.26
C SER A 48 -32.84 7.42 31.83
N THR A 49 -33.89 7.93 31.20
CA THR A 49 -34.87 8.82 31.85
C THR A 49 -36.25 8.54 31.24
N PRO A 50 -37.24 8.08 32.03
CA PRO A 50 -38.63 8.10 31.59
C PRO A 50 -39.13 9.55 31.65
N GLY A 51 -39.68 10.05 30.53
CA GLY A 51 -40.57 11.22 30.57
C GLY A 51 -40.08 12.53 29.94
N ARG A 52 -39.40 12.51 28.78
CA ARG A 52 -39.34 13.71 27.92
C ARG A 52 -39.71 13.39 26.48
N SER A 53 -40.89 13.86 26.08
CA SER A 53 -41.39 13.83 24.72
C SER A 53 -40.71 14.94 23.90
N CYS A 54 -40.16 14.60 22.74
CA CYS A 54 -39.68 15.59 21.77
C CYS A 54 -40.88 16.17 21.01
N TYR A 55 -41.11 17.49 21.12
CA TYR A 55 -42.12 18.20 20.33
C TYR A 55 -41.46 18.91 19.14
N ASN A 56 -42.02 18.76 17.94
CA ASN A 56 -41.79 19.67 16.83
C ASN A 56 -42.75 20.86 16.95
N LYS A 57 -42.32 22.06 16.51
CA LYS A 57 -43.03 23.37 16.51
C LYS A 57 -44.40 23.41 15.80
N LYS A 58 -45.00 22.28 15.44
CA LYS A 58 -46.34 22.21 14.80
C LYS A 58 -47.31 21.18 15.41
N GLY A 59 -47.03 20.63 16.60
CA GLY A 59 -48.07 20.01 17.44
C GLY A 59 -48.88 18.86 16.83
N LYS A 60 -48.32 18.04 15.93
CA LYS A 60 -48.95 16.80 15.45
C LYS A 60 -48.05 15.59 15.72
N CYS A 61 -48.64 14.58 16.37
CA CYS A 61 -48.01 13.30 16.67
C CYS A 61 -48.29 12.33 15.53
N SER A 62 -47.30 12.06 14.67
CA SER A 62 -47.37 10.95 13.69
C SER A 62 -46.71 9.72 14.30
N LYS A 63 -47.49 8.64 14.45
CA LYS A 63 -46.99 7.30 14.74
C LYS A 63 -46.09 6.83 13.59
N GLU A 64 -45.12 5.98 13.94
CA GLU A 64 -44.16 5.28 13.07
C GLU A 64 -42.95 6.09 12.57
N TYR A 65 -41.92 6.14 13.41
CA TYR A 65 -40.55 6.00 12.91
C TYR A 65 -39.92 4.80 13.62
N LEU A 66 -39.71 3.72 12.86
CA LEU A 66 -38.78 2.68 13.26
C LEU A 66 -37.41 3.33 13.48
N CYS A 67 -36.93 3.30 14.72
CA CYS A 67 -35.52 3.53 15.01
C CYS A 67 -34.72 2.39 14.36
N CYS A 68 -34.27 2.57 13.12
CA CYS A 68 -33.22 1.73 12.55
C CYS A 68 -31.97 1.86 13.43
N PRO A 69 -31.44 0.77 14.01
CA PRO A 69 -30.16 0.82 14.67
C PRO A 69 -29.08 0.92 13.60
N TYR A 70 -28.72 2.15 13.22
CA TYR A 70 -27.50 2.39 12.45
C TYR A 70 -26.32 1.98 13.32
N THR A 71 -25.79 0.78 13.06
CA THR A 71 -24.53 0.35 13.65
C THR A 71 -23.43 1.07 12.86
N LEU A 72 -23.02 2.25 13.34
CA LEU A 72 -21.82 2.92 12.85
C LEU A 72 -20.60 2.07 13.23
N LYS A 73 -20.19 1.16 12.33
CA LYS A 73 -18.86 0.52 12.40
C LYS A 73 -17.82 1.58 12.06
N MET A 74 -17.38 2.34 13.06
CA MET A 74 -16.15 3.12 12.96
C MET A 74 -14.96 2.16 13.00
N SER A 75 -14.61 1.61 11.85
CA SER A 75 -13.33 0.91 11.68
C SER A 75 -12.26 1.97 11.40
N SER A 76 -11.68 2.55 12.45
CA SER A 76 -10.44 3.28 12.30
C SER A 76 -9.35 2.24 12.03
N LYS A 77 -9.00 2.02 10.75
CA LYS A 77 -7.81 1.25 10.40
C LYS A 77 -6.61 1.83 11.16
N PRO A 78 -5.74 1.00 11.78
CA PRO A 78 -4.55 1.50 12.47
C PRO A 78 -3.70 2.34 11.52
N GLN A 79 -3.37 3.56 11.94
CA GLN A 79 -2.56 4.50 11.18
C GLN A 79 -1.25 4.74 11.91
N LEU A 80 -0.14 4.72 11.18
CA LEU A 80 1.17 5.09 11.67
C LEU A 80 1.63 6.31 10.87
N TYR A 81 2.08 7.34 11.57
CA TYR A 81 2.52 8.58 10.96
C TYR A 81 4.00 8.78 11.25
N ASP A 82 4.83 8.79 10.21
CA ASP A 82 6.24 9.11 10.35
C ASP A 82 6.45 10.61 10.21
N ARG A 83 6.84 11.25 11.32
CA ARG A 83 7.08 12.70 11.36
C ARG A 83 8.27 13.12 10.51
N ALA A 84 9.28 12.25 10.34
CA ALA A 84 10.50 12.60 9.63
C ALA A 84 10.29 12.73 8.12
N THR A 85 9.41 11.90 7.56
CA THR A 85 9.08 11.90 6.12
C THR A 85 7.70 12.52 5.82
N ASN A 86 6.95 12.88 6.86
CA ASN A 86 5.53 13.27 6.77
C ASN A 86 4.70 12.23 5.99
N ILE A 87 4.96 10.94 6.19
CA ILE A 87 4.27 9.85 5.52
C ILE A 87 3.25 9.20 6.46
N LYS A 88 2.03 9.05 5.95
CA LYS A 88 0.96 8.33 6.61
C LYS A 88 0.85 6.91 6.07
N PHE A 89 1.11 5.94 6.94
CA PHE A 89 0.94 4.51 6.68
C PHE A 89 -0.41 4.07 7.22
N THR A 90 -1.25 3.52 6.36
CA THR A 90 -2.56 2.95 6.75
C THR A 90 -2.46 1.44 6.70
N ARG A 91 -2.62 0.76 7.83
CA ARG A 91 -2.58 -0.71 7.86
C ARG A 91 -3.74 -1.27 7.04
N ILE A 92 -3.46 -2.28 6.19
CA ILE A 92 -4.48 -2.98 5.41
C ILE A 92 -4.39 -4.48 5.67
N GLY A 93 -5.53 -5.06 6.07
CA GLY A 93 -5.67 -6.50 6.29
C GLY A 93 -4.93 -7.01 7.52
N ASP A 94 -4.90 -8.34 7.61
CA ASP A 94 -4.25 -9.07 8.68
C ASP A 94 -2.75 -9.24 8.43
N ASP A 95 -2.03 -9.68 9.47
CA ASP A 95 -0.59 -9.93 9.37
C ASP A 95 -0.33 -11.13 8.44
N TYR A 96 0.54 -10.94 7.45
CA TYR A 96 0.92 -11.99 6.54
C TYR A 96 1.90 -12.94 7.23
N LYS A 97 1.53 -14.22 7.31
CA LYS A 97 2.29 -15.31 7.95
C LYS A 97 2.72 -14.99 9.39
N ASN A 98 1.97 -14.15 10.12
CA ASN A 98 2.33 -13.67 11.45
C ASN A 98 3.75 -13.05 11.52
N ALA A 99 4.26 -12.53 10.39
CA ALA A 99 5.63 -12.03 10.28
C ALA A 99 5.70 -10.64 9.65
N TYR A 100 4.70 -10.26 8.84
CA TYR A 100 4.70 -8.99 8.12
C TYR A 100 3.36 -8.27 8.24
N ARG A 101 3.41 -6.94 8.32
CA ARG A 101 2.26 -6.04 8.15
C ARG A 101 2.28 -5.43 6.77
N LEU A 102 1.11 -5.34 6.15
CA LEU A 102 0.90 -4.59 4.93
C LEU A 102 0.38 -3.18 5.25
N PHE A 103 0.98 -2.18 4.65
CA PHE A 103 0.54 -0.79 4.71
C PHE A 103 0.27 -0.23 3.32
N GLU A 104 -0.71 0.66 3.26
CA GLU A 104 -0.98 1.53 2.13
C GLU A 104 -0.54 2.96 2.46
N ILE A 105 0.08 3.59 1.48
CA ILE A 105 0.48 4.99 1.51
C ILE A 105 -0.16 5.65 0.30
N ASN A 106 -0.97 6.67 0.54
CA ASN A 106 -1.54 7.47 -0.54
C ASN A 106 -0.54 8.56 -0.91
N LEU A 107 -0.17 8.67 -2.19
CA LEU A 107 0.79 9.68 -2.67
C LEU A 107 0.13 11.04 -2.91
N LEU A 108 -1.16 11.16 -2.61
CA LEU A 108 -1.92 12.37 -2.87
C LEU A 108 -1.50 13.57 -2.01
N SER A 109 -1.27 14.67 -2.72
CA SER A 109 -1.15 16.03 -2.22
C SER A 109 -2.53 16.55 -1.81
N ASN A 110 -2.88 16.44 -0.53
CA ASN A 110 -3.87 17.34 0.04
C ASN A 110 -3.19 18.71 0.21
N ASN A 111 -3.20 19.54 -0.84
CA ASN A 111 -2.86 20.98 -0.83
C ASN A 111 -1.51 21.38 -0.19
N SER A 112 -0.57 20.45 0.02
CA SER A 112 0.66 20.72 0.75
C SER A 112 1.81 21.05 -0.21
N ILE A 113 2.14 22.34 -0.26
CA ILE A 113 3.44 22.98 -0.50
C ILE A 113 4.54 22.05 -1.08
N LEU A 114 5.10 22.43 -2.24
CA LEU A 114 6.22 21.79 -2.96
C LEU A 114 7.35 21.21 -2.08
N TYR A 115 7.61 21.79 -0.90
CA TYR A 115 8.62 21.31 0.06
C TYR A 115 8.30 19.96 0.71
N ASP A 116 7.03 19.66 1.02
CA ASP A 116 6.63 18.37 1.63
C ASP A 116 6.85 17.19 0.66
N SER A 117 6.92 17.52 -0.62
CA SER A 117 7.17 16.54 -1.66
C SER A 117 8.62 16.02 -1.60
N TYR A 118 9.64 16.87 -1.35
CA TYR A 118 11.06 16.49 -1.42
C TYR A 118 11.46 15.34 -0.49
N GLN A 119 11.07 15.40 0.78
CA GLN A 119 11.40 14.36 1.75
C GLN A 119 10.75 13.01 1.39
N ARG A 120 9.50 13.04 0.91
CA ARG A 120 8.80 11.84 0.43
C ARG A 120 9.46 11.26 -0.83
N TRP A 121 9.81 12.10 -1.80
CA TRP A 121 10.54 11.67 -3.00
C TRP A 121 11.84 10.99 -2.62
N PHE A 122 12.64 11.66 -1.78
CA PHE A 122 13.92 11.14 -1.33
C PHE A 122 13.74 9.80 -0.62
N PHE A 123 12.74 9.71 0.27
CA PHE A 123 12.40 8.44 0.92
C PHE A 123 12.14 7.31 -0.08
N PHE A 124 11.18 7.48 -1.00
CA PHE A 124 10.85 6.43 -1.98
C PHE A 124 12.02 6.08 -2.89
N GLN A 125 12.79 7.08 -3.32
CA GLN A 125 13.98 6.87 -4.13
C GLN A 125 15.03 6.03 -3.37
N GLN A 126 15.32 6.36 -2.12
CA GLN A 126 16.27 5.57 -1.31
C GLN A 126 15.74 4.16 -1.04
N THR A 127 14.45 4.02 -0.72
CA THR A 127 13.83 2.71 -0.53
C THR A 127 13.89 1.86 -1.80
N LEU A 128 13.66 2.42 -2.99
CA LEU A 128 13.77 1.68 -4.25
C LEU A 128 15.22 1.29 -4.56
N ARG A 129 16.19 2.18 -4.34
CA ARG A 129 17.62 1.86 -4.50
C ARG A 129 18.02 0.68 -3.63
N ASP A 130 17.57 0.68 -2.39
CA ASP A 130 17.86 -0.37 -1.43
C ASP A 130 17.16 -1.70 -1.82
N LEU A 131 15.89 -1.65 -2.22
CA LEU A 131 15.12 -2.82 -2.65
C LEU A 131 15.65 -3.46 -3.95
N PHE A 132 16.12 -2.65 -4.89
CA PHE A 132 16.69 -3.10 -6.17
C PHE A 132 18.19 -3.39 -6.10
N GLU A 133 18.86 -3.11 -4.98
CA GLU A 133 20.32 -3.21 -4.82
C GLU A 133 21.08 -2.31 -5.83
N MET A 134 20.55 -1.11 -6.08
CA MET A 134 21.05 -0.15 -7.07
C MET A 134 21.31 1.23 -6.44
N PRO A 135 22.44 1.44 -5.73
CA PRO A 135 22.67 2.67 -4.96
C PRO A 135 22.70 3.96 -5.81
N ASN A 136 23.07 3.83 -7.09
CA ASN A 136 23.22 4.96 -8.01
C ASN A 136 22.04 5.17 -8.97
N ALA A 137 21.03 4.27 -8.94
CA ALA A 137 19.88 4.36 -9.84
C ALA A 137 19.10 5.66 -9.64
N ARG A 138 18.52 6.17 -10.74
CA ARG A 138 17.78 7.44 -10.76
C ARG A 138 16.31 7.18 -11.05
N PHE A 139 15.57 6.86 -10.00
CA PHE A 139 14.12 6.64 -10.09
C PHE A 139 13.28 7.94 -10.16
N TRP A 140 13.92 9.12 -10.16
CA TRP A 140 13.24 10.41 -10.02
C TRP A 140 12.09 10.61 -11.02
N TYR A 141 12.37 10.56 -12.32
CA TYR A 141 11.37 10.89 -13.35
C TYR A 141 10.16 9.94 -13.33
N PRO A 142 10.33 8.60 -13.27
CA PRO A 142 9.17 7.73 -13.27
C PRO A 142 8.41 7.77 -11.94
N ILE A 143 9.09 7.97 -10.79
CA ILE A 143 8.36 8.17 -9.52
C ILE A 143 7.54 9.47 -9.59
N MET A 144 8.10 10.57 -10.11
CA MET A 144 7.40 11.86 -10.31
C MET A 144 6.10 11.67 -11.07
N ASN A 145 6.18 11.00 -12.21
CA ASN A 145 5.00 10.70 -13.03
C ASN A 145 3.98 9.86 -12.25
N CYS A 146 4.40 8.88 -11.47
CA CYS A 146 3.47 8.01 -10.74
C CYS A 146 2.77 8.72 -9.57
N MET A 147 3.46 9.62 -8.90
CA MET A 147 2.92 10.41 -7.79
C MET A 147 1.98 11.52 -8.25
N GLN A 148 2.28 12.18 -9.38
CA GLN A 148 1.41 13.22 -9.94
C GLN A 148 0.02 12.68 -10.35
N ASN A 149 -0.09 11.37 -10.55
CA ASN A 149 -1.31 10.70 -11.03
C ASN A 149 -2.05 9.92 -9.94
N HIS A 150 -2.11 10.47 -8.72
CA HIS A 150 -2.83 9.88 -7.59
C HIS A 150 -2.29 8.48 -7.23
N GLY A 151 -0.97 8.33 -7.21
CA GLY A 151 -0.35 7.04 -6.94
C GLY A 151 -0.63 6.49 -5.54
N ILE A 152 -0.60 5.17 -5.43
CA ILE A 152 -0.75 4.42 -4.19
C ILE A 152 0.48 3.52 -4.04
N VAL A 153 1.02 3.45 -2.83
CA VAL A 153 2.13 2.56 -2.52
C VAL A 153 1.67 1.52 -1.51
N TYR A 154 1.98 0.26 -1.81
CA TYR A 154 1.83 -0.83 -0.85
C TYR A 154 3.20 -1.29 -0.38
N VAL A 155 3.38 -1.42 0.94
CA VAL A 155 4.64 -1.86 1.55
C VAL A 155 4.42 -2.97 2.57
N PHE A 156 5.33 -3.94 2.58
CA PHE A 156 5.44 -4.93 3.64
C PHE A 156 6.54 -4.55 4.62
N ILE A 157 6.22 -4.63 5.91
CA ILE A 157 7.14 -4.32 7.02
C ILE A 157 7.11 -5.47 8.03
N PRO A 158 8.26 -6.00 8.47
CA PRO A 158 8.34 -7.04 9.48
C PRO A 158 7.70 -6.61 10.81
N LEU A 159 7.08 -7.54 11.54
CA LEU A 159 6.48 -7.24 12.86
C LEU A 159 7.50 -6.80 13.91
N ASN A 160 8.73 -7.29 13.80
CA ASN A 160 9.85 -6.98 14.69
C ASN A 160 10.65 -5.74 14.26
N ALA A 161 10.20 -5.02 13.22
CA ALA A 161 10.87 -3.82 12.75
C ALA A 161 10.88 -2.73 13.82
N THR A 162 12.07 -2.21 14.13
CA THR A 162 12.26 -1.06 15.04
C THR A 162 11.98 0.28 14.36
N SER A 163 12.01 0.30 13.03
CA SER A 163 11.69 1.47 12.20
C SER A 163 10.94 1.04 10.94
N VAL A 164 9.81 1.68 10.67
CA VAL A 164 8.96 1.43 9.48
C VAL A 164 9.72 1.73 8.19
N THR A 165 10.43 2.86 8.14
CA THR A 165 11.11 3.36 6.94
C THR A 165 12.37 2.57 6.61
N ALA A 166 13.08 2.07 7.61
CA ALA A 166 14.34 1.33 7.41
C ALA A 166 14.13 -0.17 7.10
N ASN A 167 12.93 -0.72 7.35
CA ASN A 167 12.66 -2.15 7.29
C ASN A 167 11.60 -2.53 6.26
N ILE A 168 11.45 -1.76 5.18
CA ILE A 168 10.56 -2.15 4.07
C ILE A 168 11.12 -3.40 3.40
N SER A 169 10.40 -4.51 3.51
CA SER A 169 10.78 -5.81 2.95
C SER A 169 10.39 -5.94 1.48
N ALA A 170 9.25 -5.37 1.11
CA ALA A 170 8.75 -5.33 -0.25
C ALA A 170 7.91 -4.09 -0.47
N MET A 171 7.90 -3.57 -1.69
CA MET A 171 7.15 -2.37 -2.07
C MET A 171 6.64 -2.48 -3.49
N THR A 172 5.48 -1.88 -3.74
CA THR A 172 5.00 -1.59 -5.08
C THR A 172 4.38 -0.21 -5.15
N ILE A 173 4.58 0.48 -6.28
CA ILE A 173 3.98 1.77 -6.59
C ILE A 173 3.00 1.56 -7.75
N LEU A 174 1.74 1.90 -7.52
CA LEU A 174 0.63 1.79 -8.45
C LEU A 174 0.11 3.18 -8.79
N THR A 175 -0.24 3.44 -10.04
CA THR A 175 -0.83 4.72 -10.45
C THR A 175 -1.88 4.51 -11.53
N ARG A 176 -2.74 5.51 -11.78
CA ARG A 176 -3.60 5.49 -12.96
C ARG A 176 -2.80 6.02 -14.14
N GLN A 177 -2.85 5.32 -15.28
CA GLN A 177 -2.10 5.76 -16.46
C GLN A 177 -2.76 7.03 -17.05
N THR A 178 -1.99 8.10 -17.26
CA THR A 178 -2.49 9.39 -17.76
C THR A 178 -3.21 9.29 -19.09
N ASN A 179 -2.70 8.42 -19.97
CA ASN A 179 -3.17 8.30 -21.34
C ASN A 179 -4.24 7.21 -21.49
N SER A 180 -4.59 6.51 -20.40
CA SER A 180 -5.57 5.43 -20.42
C SER A 180 -6.38 5.38 -19.12
N PHE A 181 -7.60 5.89 -19.19
CA PHE A 181 -8.51 5.93 -18.03
C PHE A 181 -8.96 4.54 -17.55
N ASN A 182 -8.75 3.49 -18.34
CA ASN A 182 -9.16 2.12 -18.02
C ASN A 182 -8.02 1.23 -17.51
N ASN A 183 -6.84 1.79 -17.22
CA ASN A 183 -5.67 1.02 -16.86
C ASN A 183 -4.98 1.55 -15.59
N LEU A 184 -4.62 0.63 -14.70
CA LEU A 184 -3.68 0.89 -13.61
C LEU A 184 -2.29 0.43 -14.03
N TYR A 185 -1.28 1.22 -13.71
CA TYR A 185 0.10 0.98 -14.08
C TYR A 185 0.95 0.70 -12.84
N ILE A 186 1.63 -0.45 -12.82
CA ILE A 186 2.62 -0.77 -11.80
C ILE A 186 3.94 -0.11 -12.21
N CYS A 187 4.29 0.97 -11.52
CA CYS A 187 5.49 1.73 -11.80
C CYS A 187 6.75 1.02 -11.34
N TYR A 188 6.70 0.48 -10.12
CA TYR A 188 7.81 -0.21 -9.50
C TYR A 188 7.25 -1.31 -8.62
N MET A 189 7.94 -2.44 -8.60
CA MET A 189 7.67 -3.53 -7.68
C MET A 189 8.98 -4.21 -7.34
N ALA A 190 9.29 -4.31 -6.06
CA ALA A 190 10.53 -4.91 -5.61
C ALA A 190 10.36 -5.59 -4.25
N THR A 191 11.24 -6.55 -3.97
CA THR A 191 11.36 -7.25 -2.69
C THR A 191 12.84 -7.37 -2.39
N ARG A 192 13.27 -6.97 -1.18
CA ARG A 192 14.68 -7.11 -0.79
C ARG A 192 15.08 -8.57 -0.89
N LYS A 193 16.34 -8.80 -1.27
CA LYS A 193 16.87 -10.12 -1.65
C LYS A 193 16.62 -11.19 -0.59
N GLU A 194 16.84 -10.86 0.68
CA GLU A 194 16.63 -11.73 1.85
C GLU A 194 15.16 -12.11 2.10
N TYR A 195 14.20 -11.33 1.56
CA TYR A 195 12.76 -11.60 1.67
C TYR A 195 12.14 -12.15 0.38
N ARG A 196 12.93 -12.38 -0.68
CA ARG A 196 12.44 -13.01 -1.92
C ARG A 196 11.99 -14.44 -1.66
N ARG A 197 11.11 -14.95 -2.53
CA ARG A 197 10.53 -16.32 -2.46
C ARG A 197 9.70 -16.63 -1.20
N GLN A 198 9.44 -15.63 -0.33
CA GLN A 198 8.57 -15.79 0.83
C GLN A 198 7.08 -15.50 0.53
N GLY A 199 6.77 -15.13 -0.72
CA GLY A 199 5.41 -14.85 -1.21
C GLY A 199 4.94 -13.40 -1.03
N LEU A 200 5.83 -12.48 -0.62
CA LEU A 200 5.53 -11.05 -0.50
C LEU A 200 5.13 -10.42 -1.85
N GLY A 201 5.90 -10.70 -2.90
CA GLY A 201 5.58 -10.22 -4.25
C GLY A 201 4.21 -10.70 -4.73
N THR A 202 3.90 -11.99 -4.56
CA THR A 202 2.56 -12.53 -4.85
C THR A 202 1.48 -11.76 -4.08
N HIS A 203 1.67 -11.53 -2.78
CA HIS A 203 0.69 -10.78 -2.00
C HIS A 203 0.53 -9.35 -2.48
N LEU A 204 1.61 -8.65 -2.83
CA LEU A 204 1.52 -7.32 -3.42
C LEU A 204 0.68 -7.31 -4.70
N LEU A 205 0.89 -8.26 -5.62
CA LEU A 205 0.07 -8.40 -6.82
C LEU A 205 -1.40 -8.69 -6.49
N GLN A 206 -1.66 -9.56 -5.53
CA GLN A 206 -3.03 -9.82 -5.10
C GLN A 206 -3.72 -8.55 -4.57
N GLN A 207 -3.01 -7.69 -3.84
CA GLN A 207 -3.57 -6.44 -3.35
C GLN A 207 -3.80 -5.43 -4.47
N ILE A 208 -2.89 -5.34 -5.44
CA ILE A 208 -3.08 -4.53 -6.65
C ILE A 208 -4.31 -5.00 -7.42
N VAL A 209 -4.48 -6.32 -7.61
CA VAL A 209 -5.63 -6.88 -8.32
C VAL A 209 -6.93 -6.62 -7.55
N ARG A 210 -6.96 -6.78 -6.23
CA ARG A 210 -8.13 -6.41 -5.40
C ARG A 210 -8.49 -4.94 -5.59
N ARG A 211 -7.50 -4.05 -5.49
CA ARG A 211 -7.70 -2.61 -5.71
C ARG A 211 -8.25 -2.31 -7.10
N ALA A 212 -7.71 -2.94 -8.14
CA ALA A 212 -8.15 -2.74 -9.51
C ALA A 212 -9.59 -3.25 -9.74
N LEU A 213 -9.95 -4.38 -9.12
CA LEU A 213 -11.31 -4.92 -9.16
C LEU A 213 -12.30 -3.98 -8.46
N ASP A 214 -11.93 -3.39 -7.32
CA ASP A 214 -12.74 -2.39 -6.63
C ASP A 214 -12.94 -1.12 -7.50
N GLU A 215 -11.97 -0.78 -8.34
CA GLU A 215 -12.04 0.36 -9.27
C GLU A 215 -12.69 0.04 -10.62
N ARG A 216 -13.25 -1.16 -10.84
CA ARG A 216 -13.96 -1.50 -12.09
C ARG A 216 -15.11 -0.58 -12.41
N GLN A 217 -15.85 -0.17 -11.38
CA GLN A 217 -16.96 0.80 -11.53
C GLN A 217 -16.46 2.16 -12.02
N ASN A 218 -15.18 2.47 -11.82
CA ASN A 218 -14.50 3.67 -12.32
C ASN A 218 -13.82 3.43 -13.69
N GLY A 219 -14.24 2.38 -14.40
CA GLY A 219 -13.81 2.06 -15.76
C GLY A 219 -12.50 1.29 -15.87
N ILE A 220 -11.87 0.87 -14.76
CA ILE A 220 -10.64 0.09 -14.80
C ILE A 220 -10.92 -1.31 -15.36
N LYS A 221 -10.13 -1.70 -16.37
CA LYS A 221 -10.20 -2.99 -17.09
C LYS A 221 -8.88 -3.74 -17.07
N TYR A 222 -7.77 -3.02 -17.00
CA TYR A 222 -6.44 -3.58 -17.15
C TYR A 222 -5.51 -3.16 -16.02
N ILE A 223 -4.50 -4.00 -15.79
CA ILE A 223 -3.29 -3.62 -15.07
C ILE A 223 -2.12 -3.87 -16.00
N SER A 224 -1.27 -2.86 -16.22
CA SER A 224 -0.07 -3.02 -17.05
C SER A 224 1.21 -2.65 -16.32
N LEU A 225 2.33 -3.10 -16.88
CA LEU A 225 3.67 -2.84 -16.39
C LEU A 225 4.69 -3.03 -17.51
N HIS A 226 5.91 -2.54 -17.29
CA HIS A 226 7.05 -2.82 -18.15
C HIS A 226 8.13 -3.59 -17.38
N VAL A 227 8.80 -4.53 -18.06
CA VAL A 227 9.90 -5.31 -17.51
C VAL A 227 11.06 -5.29 -18.48
N ASN A 228 12.28 -5.10 -17.97
CA ASN A 228 13.48 -5.25 -18.78
C ASN A 228 13.53 -6.65 -19.42
N THR A 229 13.82 -6.72 -20.71
CA THR A 229 13.86 -7.98 -21.49
C THR A 229 14.79 -9.05 -20.90
N LEU A 230 15.84 -8.65 -20.18
CA LEU A 230 16.78 -9.57 -19.54
C LEU A 230 16.37 -9.99 -18.13
N ASN A 231 15.31 -9.39 -17.56
CA ASN A 231 14.82 -9.76 -16.23
C ASN A 231 13.87 -10.96 -16.30
N THR A 232 14.42 -12.12 -16.68
CA THR A 232 13.68 -13.37 -16.85
C THR A 232 12.94 -13.80 -15.58
N ILE A 233 13.53 -13.56 -14.40
CA ILE A 233 12.91 -13.86 -13.11
C ILE A 233 11.59 -13.08 -12.93
N ALA A 234 11.57 -11.79 -13.30
CA ALA A 234 10.35 -10.99 -13.22
C ALA A 234 9.35 -11.38 -14.30
N LEU A 235 9.79 -11.64 -15.53
CA LEU A 235 8.93 -12.10 -16.63
C LEU A 235 8.20 -13.40 -16.23
N GLU A 236 8.94 -14.43 -15.82
CA GLU A 236 8.37 -15.70 -15.35
C GLU A 236 7.41 -15.50 -14.17
N PHE A 237 7.75 -14.61 -13.24
CA PHE A 237 6.89 -14.29 -12.11
C PHE A 237 5.55 -13.70 -12.55
N TYR A 238 5.56 -12.69 -13.43
CA TYR A 238 4.34 -12.05 -13.91
C TYR A 238 3.51 -12.99 -14.79
N GLU A 239 4.16 -13.76 -15.68
CA GLU A 239 3.48 -14.75 -16.52
C GLU A 239 2.78 -15.82 -15.70
N LYS A 240 3.44 -16.32 -14.65
CA LYS A 240 2.83 -17.25 -13.69
C LYS A 240 1.62 -16.65 -12.97
N CYS A 241 1.60 -15.34 -12.78
CA CYS A 241 0.49 -14.61 -12.18
C CYS A 241 -0.61 -14.22 -13.19
N GLY A 242 -0.49 -14.61 -14.46
CA GLY A 242 -1.50 -14.38 -15.50
C GLY A 242 -1.32 -13.12 -16.33
N TRP A 243 -0.24 -12.37 -16.13
CA TRP A 243 0.12 -11.28 -17.04
C TRP A 243 0.61 -11.85 -18.38
N ARG A 244 0.35 -11.15 -19.46
CA ARG A 244 0.80 -11.54 -20.79
C ARG A 244 1.51 -10.40 -21.50
N CYS A 245 2.55 -10.76 -22.21
CA CYS A 245 3.32 -9.89 -23.09
C CYS A 245 2.41 -9.42 -24.22
N TYR A 246 2.30 -8.11 -24.43
CA TYR A 246 1.53 -7.58 -25.56
C TYR A 246 2.36 -6.69 -26.47
N GLU A 247 3.55 -6.25 -26.03
CA GLU A 247 4.42 -5.41 -26.83
C GLU A 247 5.90 -5.58 -26.45
N TYR A 248 6.78 -5.48 -27.45
CA TYR A 248 8.22 -5.35 -27.29
C TYR A 248 8.62 -3.90 -27.58
N LEU A 249 9.35 -3.29 -26.67
CA LEU A 249 9.69 -1.87 -26.69
C LEU A 249 11.22 -1.69 -26.77
N PRO A 250 11.79 -1.48 -27.97
CA PRO A 250 13.21 -1.32 -28.10
C PRO A 250 13.69 0.03 -27.52
N LYS A 251 14.79 0.01 -26.75
CA LYS A 251 15.42 1.22 -26.17
C LYS A 251 14.46 2.07 -25.33
N TYR A 252 13.50 1.41 -24.68
CA TYR A 252 12.45 2.06 -23.90
C TYR A 252 12.90 2.51 -22.52
N LEU A 253 13.76 1.74 -21.88
CA LEU A 253 14.30 2.07 -20.57
C LEU A 253 15.47 3.04 -20.73
N ASP A 254 15.73 3.83 -19.69
CA ASP A 254 16.95 4.61 -19.63
C ASP A 254 18.16 3.66 -19.58
N PRO A 255 19.25 3.97 -20.31
CA PRO A 255 20.48 3.20 -20.20
C PRO A 255 21.02 3.33 -18.78
N GLU A 256 20.94 2.26 -18.00
CA GLU A 256 21.57 2.18 -16.68
C GLU A 256 22.72 1.17 -16.72
N PRO A 257 23.84 1.43 -15.99
CA PRO A 257 24.99 0.52 -15.96
C PRO A 257 24.64 -0.92 -15.51
N HIS A 258 23.51 -1.09 -14.82
CA HIS A 258 23.06 -2.35 -14.25
C HIS A 258 22.14 -3.14 -15.18
N HIS A 259 21.70 -2.54 -16.29
CA HIS A 259 20.85 -3.17 -17.28
C HIS A 259 21.65 -3.35 -18.58
N ALA A 260 22.03 -4.60 -18.89
CA ALA A 260 22.81 -4.89 -20.08
C ALA A 260 22.07 -4.55 -21.39
N THR A 261 20.73 -4.51 -21.37
CA THR A 261 19.93 -3.89 -22.43
C THR A 261 18.98 -2.87 -21.83
N ASN A 262 18.53 -1.92 -22.64
CA ASN A 262 17.49 -0.97 -22.27
C ASN A 262 16.16 -1.24 -23.00
N HIS A 263 15.97 -2.47 -23.49
CA HIS A 263 14.73 -2.94 -24.08
C HIS A 263 13.76 -3.42 -22.99
N ALA A 264 12.46 -3.23 -23.21
CA ALA A 264 11.41 -3.70 -22.30
C ALA A 264 10.35 -4.54 -23.01
N HIS A 265 9.73 -5.43 -22.25
CA HIS A 265 8.43 -5.99 -22.60
C HIS A 265 7.34 -5.24 -21.86
N ALA A 266 6.26 -4.91 -22.55
CA ALA A 266 5.02 -4.44 -21.94
C ALA A 266 4.12 -5.64 -21.65
N LEU A 267 3.69 -5.75 -20.39
CA LEU A 267 2.83 -6.82 -19.92
C LEU A 267 1.50 -6.25 -19.46
N ILE A 268 0.42 -7.00 -19.69
CA ILE A 268 -0.94 -6.63 -19.32
C ILE A 268 -1.66 -7.80 -18.66
N LEU A 269 -2.47 -7.48 -17.66
CA LEU A 269 -3.46 -8.38 -17.06
C LEU A 269 -4.84 -7.81 -17.35
N ASN A 270 -5.70 -8.61 -17.98
CA ASN A 270 -7.12 -8.30 -18.16
C ASN A 270 -7.90 -8.74 -16.93
N LEU A 271 -8.60 -7.80 -16.29
CA LEU A 271 -9.39 -8.08 -15.08
C LEU A 271 -10.60 -8.98 -15.36
N ASP A 272 -11.11 -9.03 -16.59
CA ASP A 272 -12.25 -9.91 -16.98
C ASP A 272 -11.87 -11.39 -16.90
N ASN A 273 -10.57 -11.66 -16.99
CA ASN A 273 -10.02 -13.01 -16.94
C ASN A 273 -9.73 -13.46 -15.50
N VAL A 274 -9.66 -12.55 -14.52
CA VAL A 274 -9.33 -12.90 -13.13
C VAL A 274 -10.52 -13.61 -12.48
N LYS A 275 -10.34 -14.88 -12.10
CA LYS A 275 -11.36 -15.70 -11.43
C LYS A 275 -11.16 -15.76 -9.91
N ASN A 276 -9.92 -15.87 -9.46
CA ASN A 276 -9.61 -16.00 -8.04
C ASN A 276 -8.33 -15.26 -7.65
N VAL A 277 -8.48 -14.11 -6.99
CA VAL A 277 -7.34 -13.30 -6.56
C VAL A 277 -6.51 -13.98 -5.48
N THR A 278 -7.11 -14.76 -4.59
CA THR A 278 -6.37 -15.41 -3.49
C THR A 278 -5.46 -16.53 -3.98
N SER A 279 -5.81 -17.18 -5.10
CA SER A 279 -5.01 -18.22 -5.75
C SER A 279 -4.05 -17.70 -6.83
N LEU A 280 -4.02 -16.38 -7.06
CA LEU A 280 -3.13 -15.74 -8.05
C LEU A 280 -1.67 -16.19 -7.88
N CYS A 281 -1.00 -16.46 -9.00
CA CYS A 281 0.39 -16.96 -9.08
C CYS A 281 0.64 -18.38 -8.56
N ARG A 282 -0.39 -19.07 -8.04
CA ARG A 282 -0.27 -20.44 -7.49
C ARG A 282 -1.07 -21.44 -8.30
N ASP A 283 -2.25 -21.02 -8.70
CA ASP A 283 -3.19 -21.81 -9.49
C ASP A 283 -3.24 -21.24 -10.91
N PRO A 284 -2.95 -22.03 -11.96
CA PRO A 284 -3.06 -21.57 -13.34
C PRO A 284 -4.49 -21.15 -13.70
N ASP A 285 -5.51 -21.70 -13.03
CA ASP A 285 -6.92 -21.40 -13.28
C ASP A 285 -7.41 -20.15 -12.53
N ALA A 286 -6.53 -19.50 -11.75
CA ALA A 286 -6.82 -18.23 -11.08
C ALA A 286 -7.10 -17.10 -12.10
N VAL A 287 -6.55 -17.23 -13.31
CA VAL A 287 -6.76 -16.32 -14.43
C VAL A 287 -7.07 -17.14 -15.68
N ASP A 288 -8.20 -16.87 -16.32
CA ASP A 288 -8.63 -17.53 -17.55
C ASP A 288 -7.90 -16.93 -18.76
N ILE A 289 -6.86 -17.61 -19.21
CA ILE A 289 -5.98 -17.13 -20.28
C ILE A 289 -6.36 -17.84 -21.57
N LYS A 290 -6.88 -17.06 -22.54
CA LYS A 290 -7.19 -17.60 -23.86
C LYS A 290 -5.92 -18.13 -24.52
N GLN A 291 -6.04 -19.28 -25.19
CA GLN A 291 -4.92 -19.90 -25.90
C GLN A 291 -4.29 -18.95 -26.94
N SER A 292 -5.11 -18.11 -27.59
CA SER A 292 -4.67 -17.06 -28.51
C SER A 292 -3.72 -16.06 -27.85
N ASP A 293 -4.11 -15.55 -26.68
CA ASP A 293 -3.39 -14.51 -25.94
C ASP A 293 -2.06 -15.10 -25.42
N ASN A 294 -2.10 -16.37 -25.01
CA ASN A 294 -0.90 -17.09 -24.59
C ASN A 294 0.09 -17.26 -25.76
N LYS A 295 -0.40 -17.68 -26.94
CA LYS A 295 0.44 -17.83 -28.14
C LYS A 295 1.07 -16.51 -28.55
N GLN A 296 0.27 -15.45 -28.63
CA GLN A 296 0.74 -14.10 -28.97
C GLN A 296 1.81 -13.61 -27.96
N SER A 297 1.57 -13.83 -26.67
CA SER A 297 2.54 -13.46 -25.63
C SER A 297 3.88 -14.16 -25.83
N MET A 298 3.87 -15.46 -26.11
CA MET A 298 5.10 -16.23 -26.37
C MET A 298 5.84 -15.70 -27.60
N GLU A 299 5.11 -15.38 -28.68
CA GLU A 299 5.71 -14.81 -29.90
C GLU A 299 6.37 -13.45 -29.66
N ILE A 300 5.87 -12.65 -28.72
CA ILE A 300 6.41 -11.32 -28.41
C ILE A 300 7.56 -11.42 -27.40
N CYS A 301 7.37 -12.14 -26.29
CA CYS A 301 8.36 -12.21 -25.22
C CYS A 301 9.59 -13.06 -25.60
N HIS A 302 9.48 -13.95 -26.58
CA HIS A 302 10.62 -14.70 -27.12
C HIS A 302 11.28 -14.06 -28.34
N ARG A 303 10.78 -12.93 -28.85
CA ARG A 303 11.53 -12.09 -29.80
C ARG A 303 12.62 -11.32 -29.04
N VAL A 304 13.69 -12.01 -28.66
CA VAL A 304 14.94 -11.33 -28.34
C VAL A 304 15.59 -10.96 -29.67
N PRO A 305 15.90 -9.69 -29.97
CA PRO A 305 16.68 -9.37 -31.16
C PRO A 305 18.01 -10.12 -31.07
N THR A 306 18.31 -10.93 -32.08
CA THR A 306 19.57 -11.67 -32.21
C THR A 306 20.79 -10.78 -32.49
N GLU A 307 20.60 -9.47 -32.56
CA GLU A 307 21.66 -8.50 -32.84
C GLU A 307 21.73 -7.48 -31.69
N LEU A 308 22.79 -7.63 -30.87
CA LEU A 308 23.29 -6.65 -29.91
C LEU A 308 24.38 -5.80 -30.57
#